data_AF-A0A7R7YEM4-F1
#
_entry.id   AF-A0A7R7YEM4-F1
#
_cell.length_a   1.000
_cell.length_b   1.000
_cell.length_c   1.000
_cell.angle_alpha   90.00
_cell.angle_beta   90.00
_cell.angle_gamma   90.00
#
_symmetry.space_group_name_H-M   'P 1'
#
loop_
_entity.id
_entity.type
_entity.pdbx_description
1 polymer ?
#
loop_
_entity_poly.entity_id
_entity_poly.type
_entity_poly.pdbx_seq_one_letter_code
_entity_poly.pdbx_strand_id
1 'polypeptide(L)'
;MVDTMSSASAPWMKFYPRDWRADQALRAVSLAARGLWMECLCLMHEAKPYGHLLIAGQPVGNDMLSRMVGASLDEVDAMMAELDKAGVLSRTRNGVVYSRRMTKDFQRSKIGQKAVERRWSQAIENTEEKSLPNRYPNRSPITQKPEANLEKKAAAAESPPPQEADPPANAAAAALLEFDDLKGRERRRAVTDDAVALHRRVCAMLGSEHGYRNDLGEVVAWLQAGYGEKEILATIEAVQRRQTFQLPTSLRYFRQAIADSDARKRPEMPARRGAASSEPTPDLWRQQLRQWGQTRVSRGPDEASWPDYRRWNAAVWGPPPLSGRCRAPAEMLEEILHEFGIDRPEPAIAVRGAR
;
A
#
# COMPACT_ATOMS: atom_id res chain seq x y z
N MET A 1 32.42 -15.08 -33.48
CA MET A 1 31.06 -14.82 -32.97
C MET A 1 31.20 -14.24 -31.59
N VAL A 2 31.13 -12.91 -31.46
CA VAL A 2 31.00 -12.25 -30.16
C VAL A 2 29.51 -12.25 -29.86
N ASP A 3 29.10 -13.02 -28.85
CA ASP A 3 27.77 -12.94 -28.27
C ASP A 3 27.60 -11.56 -27.68
N THR A 4 27.10 -10.61 -28.48
CA THR A 4 26.60 -9.34 -27.99
C THR A 4 25.28 -9.62 -27.27
N MET A 5 25.37 -10.20 -26.08
CA MET A 5 24.28 -10.22 -25.12
C MET A 5 23.97 -8.76 -24.78
N SER A 6 23.05 -8.18 -25.55
CA SER A 6 22.39 -6.93 -25.25
C SER A 6 21.57 -7.15 -23.97
N SER A 7 22.26 -7.14 -22.82
CA SER A 7 21.62 -7.06 -21.52
C SER A 7 20.94 -5.70 -21.51
N ALA A 8 19.63 -5.68 -21.69
CA ALA A 8 18.82 -4.48 -21.75
C ALA A 8 19.24 -3.51 -20.64
N SER A 9 20.01 -2.48 -21.01
CA SER A 9 20.32 -1.38 -20.13
C SER A 9 18.99 -0.72 -19.83
N ALA A 10 18.59 -0.67 -18.55
CA ALA A 10 17.33 -0.03 -18.21
C ALA A 10 17.46 1.45 -18.59
N PRO A 11 16.54 2.03 -19.38
CA PRO A 11 16.67 3.41 -19.87
C PRO A 11 16.43 4.46 -18.78
N TRP A 12 16.20 4.03 -17.54
CA TRP A 12 15.92 4.87 -16.39
C TRP A 12 16.40 4.20 -15.10
N MET A 13 16.75 5.03 -14.13
CA MET A 13 17.03 4.61 -12.75
C MET A 13 16.04 5.23 -11.78
N LYS A 14 15.76 4.54 -10.67
CA LYS A 14 14.91 5.09 -9.60
C LYS A 14 15.68 6.18 -8.86
N PHE A 15 15.19 7.41 -8.93
CA PHE A 15 15.69 8.53 -8.17
C PHE A 15 14.71 8.90 -7.05
N TYR A 16 15.21 9.07 -5.83
CA TYR A 16 14.41 9.42 -4.66
C TYR A 16 14.86 10.79 -4.14
N PRO A 17 14.20 11.89 -4.53
CA PRO A 17 14.64 13.25 -4.18
C PRO A 17 14.77 13.46 -2.67
N ARG A 18 13.89 12.82 -1.87
CA ARG A 18 13.96 12.88 -0.41
C ARG A 18 15.25 12.28 0.13
N ASP A 19 15.66 11.12 -0.36
CA ASP A 19 16.89 10.47 0.10
C ASP A 19 18.11 11.28 -0.31
N TRP A 20 18.13 11.79 -1.55
CA TRP A 20 19.19 12.67 -2.04
C TRP A 20 19.35 13.93 -1.16
N ARG A 21 18.23 14.58 -0.82
CA ARG A 21 18.22 15.77 0.04
C ARG A 21 18.49 15.49 1.51
N ALA A 22 18.23 14.28 1.99
CA ALA A 22 18.39 13.90 3.39
C ALA A 22 19.77 13.30 3.70
N ASP A 23 20.56 12.94 2.68
CA ASP A 23 21.89 12.37 2.85
C ASP A 23 22.86 13.39 3.48
N GLN A 24 23.24 13.16 4.74
CA GLN A 24 24.11 14.06 5.50
C GLN A 24 25.53 14.10 4.95
N ALA A 25 26.07 12.96 4.49
CA ALA A 25 27.42 12.89 3.93
C ALA A 25 27.51 13.69 2.62
N LEU A 26 26.51 13.54 1.75
CA LEU A 26 26.43 14.30 0.50
C LEU A 26 26.13 15.79 0.72
N ARG A 27 25.51 16.15 1.85
CA ARG A 27 25.29 17.54 2.25
C ARG A 27 26.53 18.22 2.83
N ALA A 28 27.45 17.44 3.40
CA ALA A 28 28.68 17.95 3.97
C ALA A 28 29.74 18.32 2.91
N VAL A 29 29.60 17.81 1.68
CA VAL A 29 30.50 18.13 0.56
C VAL A 29 30.07 19.39 -0.20
N SER A 30 31.03 19.96 -0.94
CA SER A 30 30.85 21.10 -1.83
C SER A 30 29.77 20.85 -2.89
N LEU A 31 29.17 21.92 -3.40
CA LEU A 31 28.15 21.84 -4.45
C LEU A 31 28.71 21.21 -5.73
N ALA A 32 29.97 21.52 -6.07
CA ALA A 32 30.64 20.94 -7.23
C ALA A 32 30.83 19.43 -7.06
N ALA A 33 31.33 18.97 -5.90
CA ALA A 33 31.48 17.54 -5.62
C ALA A 33 30.13 16.80 -5.63
N ARG A 34 29.06 17.44 -5.15
CA ARG A 34 27.71 16.90 -5.23
C ARG A 34 27.22 16.75 -6.68
N GLY A 35 27.53 17.72 -7.53
CA GLY A 35 27.26 17.66 -8.97
C GLY A 35 28.06 16.55 -9.67
N LEU A 36 29.37 16.47 -9.41
CA LEU A 36 30.25 15.41 -9.90
C LEU A 36 29.73 14.02 -9.52
N TRP A 37 29.24 13.86 -8.28
CA TRP A 37 28.68 12.60 -7.85
C TRP A 37 27.43 12.21 -8.63
N MET A 38 26.56 13.16 -8.99
CA MET A 38 25.40 12.88 -9.83
C MET A 38 25.83 12.38 -11.22
N GLU A 39 26.83 13.01 -11.83
CA GLU A 39 27.40 12.55 -13.11
C GLU A 39 27.96 11.13 -12.99
N CYS A 40 28.71 10.85 -11.91
CA CYS A 40 29.20 9.50 -11.63
C CYS A 40 28.07 8.48 -11.53
N LEU A 41 26.95 8.81 -10.90
CA LEU A 41 25.79 7.92 -10.80
C LEU A 41 25.17 7.62 -12.17
N CYS A 42 25.13 8.61 -13.08
CA CYS A 42 24.69 8.41 -14.45
C CYS A 42 25.60 7.44 -15.19
N LEU A 43 26.93 7.61 -15.11
CA LEU A 43 27.89 6.67 -15.71
C LEU A 43 27.76 5.26 -15.13
N MET A 44 27.65 5.15 -13.81
CA MET A 44 27.46 3.87 -13.11
C MET A 44 26.15 3.17 -13.48
N HIS A 45 25.14 3.90 -13.97
CA HIS A 45 23.86 3.33 -14.38
C HIS A 45 24.00 2.53 -15.67
N GLU A 46 24.85 2.98 -16.58
CA GLU A 46 25.13 2.35 -17.87
C GLU A 46 26.26 1.32 -17.80
N ALA A 47 27.04 1.37 -16.73
CA ALA A 47 28.20 0.51 -16.52
C ALA A 47 27.85 -0.96 -16.31
N LYS A 48 28.82 -1.82 -16.67
CA LYS A 48 28.81 -3.26 -16.36
C LYS A 48 30.14 -3.62 -15.67
N PRO A 49 30.14 -4.05 -14.40
CA PRO A 49 28.99 -4.29 -13.53
C PRO A 49 28.22 -3.03 -13.10
N TYR A 50 26.89 -3.15 -12.94
CA TYR A 50 26.00 -2.05 -12.54
C TYR A 50 26.45 -1.39 -11.24
N GLY A 51 26.37 -0.07 -11.17
CA GLY A 51 26.71 0.69 -9.96
C GLY A 51 28.22 0.90 -9.74
N HIS A 52 29.08 0.48 -10.68
CA HIS A 52 30.53 0.67 -10.64
C HIS A 52 30.94 1.70 -11.68
N LEU A 53 31.90 2.56 -11.33
CA LEU A 53 32.34 3.65 -12.20
C LEU A 53 33.28 3.10 -13.28
N LEU A 54 32.67 2.57 -14.35
CA LEU A 54 33.35 1.93 -15.47
C LEU A 54 32.79 2.46 -16.78
N ILE A 55 33.65 2.64 -17.77
CA ILE A 55 33.27 2.88 -19.17
C ILE A 55 33.90 1.77 -20.01
N ALA A 56 33.08 1.09 -20.82
CA ALA A 56 33.52 -0.07 -21.61
C ALA A 56 34.28 -1.14 -20.79
N GLY A 57 33.91 -1.31 -19.51
CA GLY A 57 34.53 -2.26 -18.59
C GLY A 57 35.85 -1.79 -17.96
N GLN A 58 36.34 -0.60 -18.29
CA GLN A 58 37.56 -0.02 -17.72
C GLN A 58 37.23 0.98 -16.60
N PRO A 59 37.98 1.00 -15.48
CA PRO A 59 37.82 2.00 -14.43
C PRO A 59 38.00 3.42 -14.97
N VAL A 60 37.05 4.30 -14.63
CA VAL A 60 37.16 5.71 -15.00
C VAL A 60 38.11 6.39 -14.03
N GLY A 61 39.25 6.86 -14.56
CA GLY A 61 40.21 7.70 -13.84
C GLY A 61 39.74 9.15 -13.75
N ASN A 62 40.37 9.91 -12.86
CA ASN A 62 40.04 11.32 -12.64
C ASN A 62 40.37 12.19 -13.87
N ASP A 63 41.34 11.78 -14.69
CA ASP A 63 41.68 12.42 -15.97
C ASP A 63 40.58 12.25 -17.02
N MET A 64 39.93 11.09 -17.06
CA MET A 64 38.79 10.88 -17.94
C MET A 64 37.59 11.67 -17.44
N LEU A 65 37.31 11.61 -16.14
CA LEU A 65 36.23 12.40 -15.53
C LEU A 65 36.38 13.89 -15.82
N SER A 66 37.59 14.46 -15.69
CA SER A 66 37.83 15.90 -15.93
C SER A 66 37.42 16.33 -17.34
N ARG A 67 37.71 15.50 -18.35
CA ARG A 67 37.29 15.74 -19.74
C ARG A 67 35.78 15.62 -19.94
N MET A 68 35.13 14.70 -19.21
CA MET A 68 33.68 14.47 -19.31
C MET A 68 32.86 15.58 -18.66
N VAL A 69 33.27 16.04 -17.47
CA VAL A 69 32.57 17.11 -16.75
C VAL A 69 32.99 18.53 -17.16
N GLY A 70 34.07 18.66 -17.94
CA GLY A 70 34.60 19.97 -18.35
C GLY A 70 35.24 20.75 -17.21
N ALA A 71 35.91 20.06 -16.28
CA ALA A 71 36.64 20.66 -15.15
C ALA A 71 38.14 20.32 -15.25
N SER A 72 38.97 21.06 -14.51
CA SER A 72 40.40 20.72 -14.42
C SER A 72 40.63 19.42 -13.65
N LEU A 73 41.78 18.77 -13.88
CA LEU A 73 42.14 17.54 -13.16
C LEU A 73 42.22 17.80 -11.65
N ASP A 74 42.82 18.92 -11.25
CA ASP A 74 42.98 19.30 -9.85
C ASP A 74 41.62 19.51 -9.14
N GLU A 75 40.64 20.10 -9.84
CA GLU A 75 39.28 20.24 -9.31
C GLU A 75 38.60 18.87 -9.13
N VAL A 76 38.72 17.98 -10.12
CA VAL A 76 38.15 16.63 -10.01
C VAL A 76 38.83 15.83 -8.91
N ASP A 77 40.15 15.90 -8.78
CA ASP A 77 40.90 15.25 -7.71
C ASP A 77 40.43 15.74 -6.33
N ALA A 78 40.27 17.05 -6.16
CA ALA A 78 39.76 17.64 -4.93
C ALA A 78 38.33 17.18 -4.62
N MET A 79 37.43 17.21 -5.61
CA MET A 79 36.04 16.76 -5.45
C MET A 79 35.94 15.26 -5.15
N MET A 80 36.73 14.42 -5.82
CA MET A 80 36.77 12.98 -5.57
C MET A 80 37.32 12.65 -4.17
N ALA A 81 38.36 13.36 -3.72
CA ALA A 81 38.89 13.22 -2.37
C ALA A 81 37.86 13.66 -1.30
N GLU A 82 37.10 14.72 -1.57
CA GLU A 82 36.03 15.19 -0.69
C GLU A 82 34.92 14.14 -0.55
N LEU A 83 34.46 13.55 -1.66
CA LEU A 83 33.46 12.49 -1.67
C LEU A 83 33.92 11.21 -0.95
N ASP A 84 35.20 10.85 -1.10
CA ASP A 84 35.81 9.70 -0.42
C ASP A 84 35.88 9.95 1.10
N LYS A 85 36.38 11.13 1.50
CA LYS A 85 36.47 11.55 2.90
C LYS A 85 35.11 11.63 3.59
N ALA A 86 34.09 12.13 2.89
CA ALA A 86 32.71 12.15 3.39
C ALA A 86 32.06 10.75 3.43
N GLY A 87 32.71 9.75 2.84
CA GLY A 87 32.23 8.38 2.78
C GLY A 87 31.03 8.21 1.84
N VAL A 88 30.79 9.12 0.89
CA VAL A 88 29.70 9.04 -0.09
C VAL A 88 29.92 7.87 -1.04
N LEU A 89 31.15 7.76 -1.54
CA LEU A 89 31.56 6.70 -2.46
C LEU A 89 32.18 5.50 -1.71
N SER A 90 32.44 4.42 -2.44
CA SER A 90 33.18 3.26 -1.93
C SER A 90 34.09 2.72 -3.01
N ARG A 91 35.15 2.02 -2.61
CA ARG A 91 36.10 1.41 -3.54
C ARG A 91 36.10 -0.09 -3.37
N THR A 92 36.14 -0.80 -4.48
CA THR A 92 36.39 -2.25 -4.49
C THR A 92 37.84 -2.54 -4.11
N ARG A 93 38.19 -3.81 -3.91
CA ARG A 93 39.59 -4.24 -3.68
C ARG A 93 40.54 -3.80 -4.79
N ASN A 94 40.02 -3.63 -6.01
CA ASN A 94 40.79 -3.22 -7.19
C ASN A 94 40.79 -1.69 -7.39
N GLY A 95 40.35 -0.91 -6.38
CA GLY A 95 40.35 0.55 -6.43
C GLY A 95 39.18 1.19 -7.20
N VAL A 96 38.33 0.39 -7.85
CA VAL A 96 37.18 0.89 -8.63
C VAL A 96 36.13 1.50 -7.72
N VAL A 97 35.75 2.75 -8.00
CA VAL A 97 34.70 3.47 -7.29
C VAL A 97 33.34 2.87 -7.62
N TYR A 98 32.47 2.70 -6.62
CA TYR A 98 31.13 2.19 -6.80
C TYR A 98 30.13 2.81 -5.81
N SER A 99 28.85 2.79 -6.20
CA SER A 99 27.74 3.22 -5.35
C SER A 99 27.15 2.03 -4.59
N ARG A 100 27.25 2.07 -3.25
CA ARG A 100 26.65 1.05 -2.36
C ARG A 100 25.14 0.94 -2.53
N ARG A 101 24.47 2.06 -2.82
CA ARG A 101 23.02 2.09 -3.03
C ARG A 101 22.64 1.38 -4.32
N MET A 102 23.27 1.76 -5.44
CA MET A 102 22.97 1.17 -6.75
C MET A 102 23.21 -0.33 -6.77
N THR A 103 24.32 -0.79 -6.19
CA THR A 103 24.64 -2.22 -6.10
C THR A 103 23.64 -2.99 -5.25
N LYS A 104 23.24 -2.47 -4.08
CA LYS A 104 22.21 -3.09 -3.22
C LYS A 104 20.83 -3.11 -3.89
N ASP A 105 20.43 -2.02 -4.52
CA ASP A 105 19.13 -1.92 -5.20
C ASP A 105 19.08 -2.83 -6.42
N PHE A 106 20.17 -2.95 -7.16
CA PHE A 106 20.30 -3.92 -8.26
C PHE A 106 20.20 -5.37 -7.76
N GLN A 107 20.89 -5.72 -6.67
CA GLN A 107 20.78 -7.04 -6.04
C GLN A 107 19.35 -7.35 -5.58
N ARG A 108 18.69 -6.40 -4.90
CA ARG A 108 17.27 -6.53 -4.49
C ARG A 108 16.36 -6.73 -5.69
N SER A 109 16.58 -5.97 -6.76
CA SER A 109 15.83 -6.10 -8.01
C SER A 109 16.02 -7.49 -8.63
N LYS A 110 17.25 -8.00 -8.70
CA LYS A 110 17.54 -9.35 -9.22
C LYS A 110 16.91 -10.46 -8.38
N ILE A 111 16.94 -10.34 -7.05
CA ILE A 111 16.25 -11.28 -6.16
C ILE A 111 14.73 -11.24 -6.40
N GLY A 112 14.16 -10.04 -6.52
CA GLY A 112 12.75 -9.85 -6.83
C GLY A 112 12.36 -10.45 -8.18
N GLN A 113 13.16 -10.22 -9.23
CA GLN A 113 12.96 -10.81 -10.57
C GLN A 113 12.92 -12.34 -10.49
N LYS A 114 13.90 -12.96 -9.84
CA LYS A 114 13.95 -14.43 -9.66
C LYS A 114 12.76 -14.97 -8.86
N ALA A 115 12.32 -14.24 -7.83
CA ALA A 115 11.17 -14.64 -7.03
C ALA A 115 9.85 -14.55 -7.83
N VAL A 116 9.71 -13.51 -8.65
CA VAL A 116 8.57 -13.34 -9.55
C VAL A 116 8.58 -14.44 -10.61
N GLU A 117 9.72 -14.69 -11.26
CA GLU A 117 9.90 -15.75 -12.26
C GLU A 117 9.55 -17.12 -11.70
N ARG A 118 10.04 -17.46 -10.50
CA ARG A 118 9.68 -18.71 -9.81
C ARG A 118 8.18 -18.81 -9.52
N ARG A 119 7.55 -17.70 -9.13
CA ARG A 119 6.10 -17.67 -8.89
C ARG A 119 5.32 -17.97 -10.18
N TRP A 120 5.78 -17.43 -11.31
CA TRP A 120 5.15 -17.68 -12.60
C TRP A 120 5.42 -19.10 -13.10
N SER A 121 6.63 -19.64 -12.94
CA SER A 121 6.93 -21.01 -13.36
C SER A 121 6.12 -22.05 -12.57
N GLN A 122 6.01 -21.88 -11.25
CA GLN A 122 5.17 -22.76 -10.41
C GLN A 122 3.67 -22.64 -10.74
N ALA A 123 3.20 -21.47 -11.15
CA ALA A 123 1.81 -21.31 -11.58
C ALA A 123 1.52 -22.05 -12.89
N ILE A 124 2.51 -22.14 -13.80
CA ILE A 124 2.43 -22.90 -15.04
C ILE A 124 2.40 -24.40 -14.73
N GLU A 125 3.33 -24.91 -13.91
CA GLU A 125 3.38 -26.33 -13.51
C GLU A 125 2.10 -26.78 -12.78
N ASN A 126 1.60 -25.97 -11.83
CA ASN A 126 0.33 -26.25 -11.15
C ASN A 126 -0.92 -26.12 -12.04
N THR A 127 -0.78 -25.57 -13.25
CA THR A 127 -1.88 -25.54 -14.24
C THR A 127 -1.92 -26.85 -15.02
N GLU A 128 -0.77 -27.47 -15.29
CA GLU A 128 -0.70 -28.77 -15.97
C GLU A 128 -1.13 -29.94 -15.07
N GLU A 129 -0.89 -29.87 -13.75
CA GLU A 129 -1.28 -30.93 -12.80
C GLU A 129 -2.73 -30.84 -12.28
N LYS A 130 -3.48 -29.79 -12.61
CA LYS A 130 -4.88 -29.69 -12.21
C LYS A 130 -5.75 -30.62 -13.06
N SER A 131 -6.08 -31.77 -12.49
CA SER A 131 -7.23 -32.58 -12.92
C SER A 131 -8.45 -31.70 -13.14
N LEU A 132 -9.21 -31.99 -14.21
CA LEU A 132 -10.43 -31.27 -14.59
C LEU A 132 -11.30 -31.00 -13.36
N PRO A 133 -11.80 -29.76 -13.19
CA PRO A 133 -12.65 -29.44 -12.05
C PRO A 133 -13.84 -30.40 -12.02
N ASN A 134 -14.06 -31.07 -10.88
CA ASN A 134 -15.18 -32.02 -10.68
C ASN A 134 -16.58 -31.36 -10.76
N ARG A 135 -16.63 -30.08 -11.12
CA ARG A 135 -17.86 -29.31 -11.30
C ARG A 135 -17.66 -28.33 -12.46
N TYR A 136 -18.57 -28.38 -13.42
CA TYR A 136 -18.59 -27.40 -14.52
C TYR A 136 -18.78 -25.98 -13.95
N PRO A 137 -18.03 -24.99 -14.44
CA PRO A 137 -18.19 -23.61 -14.02
C PRO A 137 -19.59 -23.12 -14.42
N ASN A 138 -20.38 -22.71 -13.43
CA ASN A 138 -21.77 -22.29 -13.62
C ASN A 138 -21.90 -20.83 -14.10
N ARG A 139 -20.79 -20.21 -14.55
CA ARG A 139 -20.77 -18.83 -15.07
C ARG A 139 -19.64 -18.66 -16.08
N SER A 140 -19.92 -17.98 -17.18
CA SER A 140 -18.96 -17.67 -18.24
C SER A 140 -17.78 -16.83 -17.70
N PRO A 141 -16.56 -16.98 -18.26
CA PRO A 141 -15.40 -16.19 -17.86
C PRO A 141 -15.68 -14.70 -18.09
N ILE A 142 -15.49 -13.88 -17.05
CA ILE A 142 -15.51 -12.43 -17.19
C ILE A 142 -14.18 -12.02 -17.83
N THR A 143 -14.16 -11.87 -19.15
CA THR A 143 -13.06 -11.26 -19.88
C THR A 143 -13.15 -9.74 -19.71
N GLN A 144 -12.13 -9.10 -19.14
CA GLN A 144 -11.99 -7.65 -19.21
C GLN A 144 -11.64 -7.28 -20.65
N LYS A 145 -12.45 -6.42 -21.28
CA LYS A 145 -12.13 -5.85 -22.60
C LYS A 145 -10.95 -4.87 -22.47
N PRO A 146 -10.02 -4.84 -23.44
CA PRO A 146 -8.82 -3.98 -23.40
C PRO A 146 -9.12 -2.47 -23.53
N GLU A 147 -10.37 -2.10 -23.83
CA GLU A 147 -10.84 -0.73 -24.07
C GLU A 147 -10.70 0.18 -22.83
N ALA A 148 -10.83 -0.37 -21.62
CA ALA A 148 -10.68 0.37 -20.36
C ALA A 148 -9.27 0.95 -20.12
N ASN A 149 -8.26 0.49 -20.87
CA ASN A 149 -6.88 0.99 -20.78
C ASN A 149 -6.61 2.16 -21.74
N LEU A 150 -7.44 2.33 -22.78
CA LEU A 150 -7.33 3.44 -23.74
C LEU A 150 -7.95 4.72 -23.17
N GLU A 151 -9.07 4.61 -22.44
CA GLU A 151 -9.76 5.74 -21.82
C GLU A 151 -8.92 6.43 -20.73
N LYS A 152 -8.14 5.65 -19.96
CA LYS A 152 -7.20 6.21 -18.96
C LYS A 152 -6.05 6.98 -19.59
N LYS A 153 -5.71 6.71 -20.85
CA LYS A 153 -4.63 7.39 -21.56
C LYS A 153 -5.09 8.69 -22.23
N ALA A 154 -6.38 8.79 -22.57
CA ALA A 154 -6.98 10.01 -23.13
C ALA A 154 -7.26 11.07 -22.04
N ALA A 155 -7.78 10.68 -20.88
CA ALA A 155 -8.09 11.62 -19.79
C ALA A 155 -6.85 12.31 -19.16
N ALA A 156 -5.65 11.74 -19.35
CA ALA A 156 -4.41 12.34 -18.87
C ALA A 156 -3.83 13.41 -19.82
N ALA A 157 -4.34 13.52 -21.05
CA ALA A 157 -3.82 14.43 -22.07
C ALA A 157 -4.55 15.79 -22.13
N GLU A 158 -5.63 15.98 -21.37
CA GLU A 158 -6.53 17.13 -21.53
C GLU A 158 -6.75 17.92 -20.22
N SER A 159 -5.69 18.06 -19.40
CA SER A 159 -5.70 19.01 -18.28
C SER A 159 -5.21 20.39 -18.74
N PRO A 160 -5.92 21.50 -18.44
CA PRO A 160 -5.49 22.85 -18.80
C PRO A 160 -4.29 23.32 -17.95
N PRO A 161 -3.52 24.33 -18.42
CA PRO A 161 -2.26 24.74 -17.79
C PRO A 161 -2.48 25.38 -16.41
N PRO A 162 -1.47 25.34 -15.51
CA PRO A 162 -1.59 25.89 -14.16
C PRO A 162 -1.68 27.42 -14.20
N GLN A 163 -2.73 27.97 -13.58
CA GLN A 163 -2.82 29.41 -13.30
C GLN A 163 -1.84 29.80 -12.19
N GLU A 164 -1.20 30.96 -12.37
CA GLU A 164 -0.27 31.60 -11.45
C GLU A 164 -0.92 31.85 -10.08
N ALA A 165 -0.20 31.54 -9.00
CA ALA A 165 -0.65 31.76 -7.63
C ALA A 165 -0.22 33.16 -7.15
N ASP A 166 -1.19 33.95 -6.67
CA ASP A 166 -0.96 35.17 -5.89
C ASP A 166 -0.44 34.86 -4.46
N PRO A 167 0.25 35.80 -3.77
CA PRO A 167 1.01 35.53 -2.55
C PRO A 167 0.21 35.84 -1.26
N PRO A 168 0.80 35.77 -0.04
CA PRO A 168 0.52 34.76 0.97
C PRO A 168 -0.38 35.25 2.10
N ALA A 169 -1.47 34.54 2.36
CA ALA A 169 -2.25 34.68 3.59
C ALA A 169 -2.42 33.32 4.28
N ASN A 170 -1.32 32.68 4.75
CA ASN A 170 -1.46 31.64 5.78
C ASN A 170 -0.16 31.19 6.47
N ALA A 171 0.49 32.08 7.22
CA ALA A 171 1.47 31.64 8.22
C ALA A 171 0.80 30.87 9.38
N ALA A 172 -0.45 31.21 9.70
CA ALA A 172 -1.21 30.59 10.80
C ALA A 172 -1.71 29.18 10.47
N ALA A 173 -2.23 28.92 9.26
CA ALA A 173 -2.61 27.55 8.87
C ALA A 173 -1.39 26.63 8.65
N ALA A 174 -0.26 27.18 8.18
CA ALA A 174 0.99 26.42 8.09
C ALA A 174 1.46 25.98 9.49
N ALA A 175 1.41 26.87 10.48
CA ALA A 175 1.78 26.55 11.86
C ALA A 175 0.84 25.52 12.53
N LEU A 176 -0.47 25.58 12.25
CA LEU A 176 -1.43 24.59 12.75
C LEU A 176 -1.20 23.19 12.16
N LEU A 177 -0.90 23.10 10.86
CA LEU A 177 -0.56 21.83 10.21
C LEU A 177 0.78 21.27 10.72
N GLU A 178 1.76 22.12 11.00
CA GLU A 178 3.02 21.69 11.62
C GLU A 178 2.82 21.16 13.05
N PHE A 179 1.97 21.80 13.86
CA PHE A 179 1.68 21.38 15.22
C PHE A 179 0.92 20.04 15.28
N ASP A 180 -0.07 19.85 14.40
CA ASP A 180 -0.79 18.58 14.28
C ASP A 180 0.11 17.44 13.77
N ASP A 181 1.05 17.72 12.86
CA ASP A 181 2.01 16.72 12.42
C ASP A 181 3.06 16.41 13.50
N LEU A 182 3.46 17.39 14.33
CA LEU A 182 4.34 17.15 15.48
C LEU A 182 3.67 16.22 16.50
N LYS A 183 2.43 16.53 16.91
CA LYS A 183 1.63 15.65 17.78
C LYS A 183 1.40 14.27 17.16
N GLY A 184 1.19 14.21 15.84
CA GLY A 184 1.10 12.95 15.10
C GLY A 184 2.40 12.14 15.14
N ARG A 185 3.56 12.79 15.03
CA ARG A 185 4.88 12.16 15.16
C ARG A 185 5.17 11.69 16.58
N GLU A 186 4.85 12.49 17.59
CA GLU A 186 4.99 12.11 19.00
C GLU A 186 4.10 10.92 19.37
N ARG A 187 2.84 10.91 18.93
CA ARG A 187 1.94 9.76 19.10
C ARG A 187 2.48 8.50 18.43
N ARG A 188 2.98 8.62 17.19
CA ARG A 188 3.62 7.49 16.47
C ARG A 188 4.86 6.98 17.21
N ARG A 189 5.66 7.89 17.79
CA ARG A 189 6.86 7.56 18.56
C ARG A 189 6.52 6.86 19.88
N ALA A 190 5.53 7.35 20.61
CA ALA A 190 5.03 6.71 21.83
C ALA A 190 4.49 5.30 21.56
N VAL A 191 3.70 5.14 20.49
CA VAL A 191 3.20 3.81 20.06
C VAL A 191 4.35 2.86 19.70
N THR A 192 5.43 3.36 19.07
CA THR A 192 6.60 2.51 18.80
C THR A 192 7.38 2.13 20.05
N ASP A 193 7.50 3.03 21.04
CA ASP A 193 8.20 2.74 22.29
C ASP A 193 7.42 1.73 23.15
N ASP A 194 6.10 1.91 23.25
CA ASP A 194 5.18 0.97 23.92
C ASP A 194 5.18 -0.41 23.24
N ALA A 195 5.21 -0.44 21.90
CA ALA A 195 5.30 -1.69 21.15
C ALA A 195 6.61 -2.43 21.41
N VAL A 196 7.74 -1.72 21.52
CA VAL A 196 9.04 -2.33 21.84
C VAL A 196 9.03 -2.89 23.27
N ALA A 197 8.45 -2.18 24.24
CA ALA A 197 8.33 -2.63 25.62
C ALA A 197 7.44 -3.88 25.74
N LEU A 198 6.26 -3.86 25.11
CA LEU A 198 5.35 -5.00 25.07
C LEU A 198 5.98 -6.19 24.34
N HIS A 199 6.65 -5.98 23.21
CA HIS A 199 7.35 -7.04 22.49
C HIS A 199 8.40 -7.74 23.37
N ARG A 200 9.22 -6.99 24.11
CA ARG A 200 10.19 -7.58 25.06
C ARG A 200 9.51 -8.42 26.14
N ARG A 201 8.38 -7.95 26.69
CA ARG A 201 7.60 -8.70 27.69
C ARG A 201 7.01 -9.99 27.13
N VAL A 202 6.47 -9.94 25.92
CA VAL A 202 5.92 -11.13 25.22
C VAL A 202 7.04 -12.14 24.92
N CYS A 203 8.19 -11.69 24.42
CA CYS A 203 9.34 -12.58 24.16
C CYS A 203 9.87 -13.23 25.44
N ALA A 204 9.95 -12.48 26.54
CA ALA A 204 10.34 -13.02 27.84
C ALA A 204 9.33 -14.08 28.36
N MET A 205 8.03 -13.83 28.22
CA MET A 205 6.97 -14.76 28.61
C MET A 205 7.01 -16.08 27.81
N LEU A 206 7.33 -16.00 26.52
CA LEU A 206 7.41 -17.15 25.64
C LEU A 206 8.79 -17.83 25.64
N GLY A 207 9.74 -17.37 26.46
CA GLY A 207 11.08 -17.95 26.55
C GLY A 207 11.92 -17.79 25.27
N SER A 208 11.62 -16.80 24.44
CA SER A 208 12.35 -16.53 23.19
C SER A 208 13.32 -15.37 23.37
N GLU A 209 14.55 -15.67 23.79
CA GLU A 209 15.60 -14.66 24.03
C GLU A 209 16.01 -13.89 22.77
N HIS A 210 15.84 -14.49 21.59
CA HIS A 210 16.24 -13.93 20.31
C HIS A 210 15.08 -13.24 19.56
N GLY A 211 13.86 -13.25 20.14
CA GLY A 211 12.63 -12.77 19.50
C GLY A 211 12.18 -13.63 18.32
N TYR A 212 11.03 -13.32 17.71
CA TYR A 212 10.64 -13.96 16.45
C TYR A 212 10.48 -12.99 15.28
N ARG A 213 10.44 -13.57 14.08
CA ARG A 213 10.64 -12.86 12.82
C ARG A 213 9.41 -12.02 12.45
N ASN A 214 9.60 -10.71 12.26
CA ASN A 214 8.57 -9.71 11.92
C ASN A 214 7.52 -9.44 13.03
N ASP A 215 7.83 -9.77 14.28
CA ASP A 215 6.86 -9.73 15.37
C ASP A 215 6.59 -8.35 15.95
N LEU A 216 7.58 -7.44 15.93
CA LEU A 216 7.36 -6.06 16.37
C LEU A 216 6.25 -5.37 15.55
N GLY A 217 6.12 -5.71 14.27
CA GLY A 217 5.05 -5.21 13.41
C GLY A 217 3.66 -5.70 13.81
N GLU A 218 3.53 -6.93 14.33
CA GLU A 218 2.27 -7.46 14.83
C GLU A 218 1.89 -6.79 16.16
N VAL A 219 2.85 -6.55 17.06
CA VAL A 219 2.62 -5.83 18.32
C VAL A 219 2.17 -4.39 18.06
N VAL A 220 2.81 -3.70 17.11
CA VAL A 220 2.38 -2.36 16.65
C VAL A 220 0.96 -2.42 16.10
N ALA A 221 0.63 -3.42 15.28
CA ALA A 221 -0.72 -3.57 14.72
C ALA A 221 -1.78 -3.82 15.82
N TRP A 222 -1.44 -4.56 16.88
CA TRP A 222 -2.35 -4.77 18.00
C TRP A 222 -2.62 -3.49 18.80
N LEU A 223 -1.56 -2.74 19.13
CA LEU A 223 -1.72 -1.46 19.84
C LEU A 223 -2.47 -0.43 18.99
N GLN A 224 -2.23 -0.38 17.69
CA GLN A 224 -2.97 0.48 16.75
C GLN A 224 -4.44 0.08 16.59
N ALA A 225 -4.76 -1.21 16.73
CA ALA A 225 -6.13 -1.71 16.75
C ALA A 225 -6.84 -1.44 18.10
N GLY A 226 -6.13 -0.91 19.10
CA GLY A 226 -6.68 -0.53 20.40
C GLY A 226 -6.68 -1.63 21.45
N TYR A 227 -6.01 -2.76 21.21
CA TYR A 227 -5.90 -3.82 22.22
C TYR A 227 -5.01 -3.37 23.39
N GLY A 228 -5.48 -3.58 24.62
CA GLY A 228 -4.73 -3.21 25.83
C GLY A 228 -3.55 -4.14 26.10
N GLU A 229 -2.42 -3.58 26.55
CA GLU A 229 -1.20 -4.33 26.86
C GLU A 229 -1.45 -5.53 27.80
N LYS A 230 -2.15 -5.29 28.92
CA LYS A 230 -2.48 -6.31 29.92
C LYS A 230 -3.32 -7.45 29.34
N GLU A 231 -4.14 -7.16 28.33
CA GLU A 231 -5.07 -8.11 27.73
C GLU A 231 -4.36 -9.00 26.72
N ILE A 232 -3.47 -8.42 25.93
CA ILE A 232 -2.58 -9.15 25.03
C ILE A 232 -1.76 -10.16 25.83
N LEU A 233 -1.12 -9.71 26.92
CA LEU A 233 -0.31 -10.57 27.79
C LEU A 233 -1.13 -11.69 28.43
N ALA A 234 -2.31 -11.39 28.99
CA ALA A 234 -3.18 -12.41 29.61
C ALA A 234 -3.69 -13.44 28.60
N THR A 235 -3.96 -13.02 27.37
CA THR A 235 -4.42 -13.93 26.30
C THR A 235 -3.31 -14.87 25.86
N ILE A 236 -2.10 -14.34 25.67
CA ILE A 236 -0.91 -15.13 25.30
C ILE A 236 -0.61 -16.16 26.39
N GLU A 237 -0.65 -15.75 27.66
CA GLU A 237 -0.45 -16.65 28.80
C GLU A 237 -1.52 -17.76 28.87
N ALA A 238 -2.80 -17.41 28.64
CA ALA A 238 -3.89 -18.38 28.63
C ALA A 238 -3.77 -19.40 27.49
N VAL A 239 -3.26 -18.99 26.32
CA VAL A 239 -2.99 -19.89 25.19
C VAL A 239 -1.80 -20.78 25.48
N GLN A 240 -0.73 -20.24 26.07
CA GLN A 240 0.46 -21.01 26.47
C GLN A 240 0.13 -22.10 27.49
N ARG A 241 -0.73 -21.82 28.49
CA ARG A 241 -1.17 -22.81 29.48
C ARG A 241 -1.98 -23.97 28.88
N ARG A 242 -2.59 -23.78 27.71
CA ARG A 242 -3.36 -24.81 26.99
C ARG A 242 -2.47 -25.68 26.09
N GLN A 243 -1.29 -25.19 25.74
CA GLN A 243 -0.40 -25.82 24.77
C GLN A 243 0.71 -26.58 25.49
N THR A 244 0.68 -27.91 25.41
CA THR A 244 1.50 -28.76 26.30
C THR A 244 2.90 -29.12 25.79
N PHE A 245 3.34 -28.75 24.57
CA PHE A 245 4.68 -29.24 24.13
C PHE A 245 5.49 -28.41 23.11
N GLN A 246 4.95 -27.36 22.45
CA GLN A 246 5.74 -26.57 21.49
C GLN A 246 5.43 -25.08 21.53
N LEU A 247 6.49 -24.27 21.63
CA LEU A 247 6.42 -22.80 21.54
C LEU A 247 6.12 -22.37 20.09
N PRO A 248 5.25 -21.38 19.86
CA PRO A 248 4.97 -20.86 18.52
C PRO A 248 6.22 -20.27 17.86
N THR A 249 6.31 -20.33 16.53
CA THR A 249 7.45 -19.79 15.76
C THR A 249 7.27 -18.31 15.36
N SER A 250 6.10 -17.71 15.62
CA SER A 250 5.79 -16.31 15.35
C SER A 250 4.62 -15.81 16.20
N LEU A 251 4.61 -14.52 16.53
CA LEU A 251 3.50 -13.87 17.23
C LEU A 251 2.19 -13.80 16.44
N ARG A 252 2.23 -14.01 15.11
CA ARG A 252 1.01 -14.13 14.28
C ARG A 252 0.05 -15.20 14.76
N TYR A 253 0.58 -16.24 15.40
CA TYR A 253 -0.20 -17.32 15.99
C TYR A 253 -1.28 -16.80 16.95
N PHE A 254 -0.98 -15.76 17.73
CA PHE A 254 -1.88 -15.23 18.75
C PHE A 254 -2.93 -14.26 18.21
N ARG A 255 -2.86 -13.87 16.93
CA ARG A 255 -3.73 -12.84 16.34
C ARG A 255 -5.21 -13.17 16.49
N GLN A 256 -5.61 -14.39 16.19
CA GLN A 256 -7.01 -14.81 16.30
C GLN A 256 -7.45 -14.88 17.76
N ALA A 257 -6.60 -15.40 18.66
CA ALA A 257 -6.92 -15.51 20.08
C ALA A 257 -7.10 -14.14 20.74
N ILE A 258 -6.28 -13.14 20.39
CA ILE A 258 -6.40 -11.77 20.89
C ILE A 258 -7.70 -11.13 20.38
N ALA A 259 -8.02 -11.31 19.08
CA ALA A 259 -9.28 -10.84 18.52
C ALA A 259 -10.51 -11.49 19.18
N ASP A 260 -10.46 -12.80 19.42
CA ASP A 260 -11.54 -13.55 20.07
C ASP A 260 -11.69 -13.18 21.56
N SER A 261 -10.60 -12.85 22.26
CA SER A 261 -10.63 -12.40 23.65
C SER A 261 -11.25 -11.00 23.77
N ASP A 262 -10.93 -10.09 22.85
CA ASP A 262 -11.57 -8.77 22.78
C ASP A 262 -13.07 -8.89 22.46
N ALA A 263 -13.42 -9.77 21.52
CA ALA A 263 -14.81 -10.02 21.15
C ALA A 263 -15.64 -10.59 22.32
N ARG A 264 -15.03 -11.36 23.23
CA ARG A 264 -15.66 -11.89 24.46
C ARG A 264 -15.76 -10.85 25.58
N LYS A 265 -14.87 -9.86 25.62
CA LYS A 265 -14.82 -8.80 26.64
C LYS A 265 -15.67 -7.60 26.30
N ARG A 266 -15.87 -7.30 25.01
CA ARG A 266 -16.97 -6.43 24.61
C ARG A 266 -18.22 -7.08 25.21
N PRO A 267 -18.91 -6.42 26.17
CA PRO A 267 -20.15 -6.98 26.65
C PRO A 267 -21.00 -7.21 25.41
N GLU A 268 -21.61 -8.39 25.28
CA GLU A 268 -22.83 -8.49 24.49
C GLU A 268 -23.63 -7.26 24.90
N MET A 269 -23.82 -6.33 23.95
CA MET A 269 -24.70 -5.21 24.19
C MET A 269 -25.96 -5.85 24.75
N PRO A 270 -26.38 -5.53 25.98
CA PRO A 270 -27.55 -6.16 26.55
C PRO A 270 -28.63 -6.00 25.50
N ALA A 271 -29.24 -7.11 25.08
CA ALA A 271 -30.40 -7.11 24.21
C ALA A 271 -31.26 -5.97 24.70
N ARG A 272 -31.38 -4.91 23.87
CA ARG A 272 -31.91 -3.61 24.26
C ARG A 272 -33.39 -3.85 24.56
N ARG A 273 -33.69 -4.32 25.78
CA ARG A 273 -35.03 -4.43 26.33
C ARG A 273 -35.46 -2.99 26.52
N GLY A 274 -36.26 -2.51 25.57
CA GLY A 274 -36.79 -1.15 25.56
C GLY A 274 -36.02 -0.20 24.64
N ALA A 275 -35.90 -0.50 23.36
CA ALA A 275 -36.14 0.54 22.38
C ALA A 275 -37.25 0.03 21.48
N ALA A 276 -38.41 0.67 21.56
CA ALA A 276 -39.42 0.58 20.51
C ALA A 276 -38.71 0.66 19.15
N SER A 277 -39.23 -0.07 18.17
CA SER A 277 -38.97 0.15 16.75
C SER A 277 -39.08 1.65 16.44
N SER A 278 -37.99 2.39 16.55
CA SER A 278 -37.91 3.74 16.02
C SER A 278 -37.66 3.53 14.54
N GLU A 279 -38.71 3.70 13.74
CA GLU A 279 -38.57 3.78 12.30
C GLU A 279 -37.42 4.75 11.95
N PRO A 280 -36.62 4.46 10.91
CA PRO A 280 -35.54 5.35 10.53
C PRO A 280 -36.10 6.75 10.26
N THR A 281 -35.41 7.79 10.73
CA THR A 281 -35.85 9.17 10.52
C THR A 281 -35.93 9.51 9.03
N PRO A 282 -36.81 10.45 8.62
CA PRO A 282 -36.94 10.89 7.23
C PRO A 282 -35.61 11.26 6.55
N ASP A 283 -34.71 11.93 7.27
CA ASP A 283 -33.42 12.37 6.71
C ASP A 283 -32.47 11.20 6.42
N LEU A 284 -32.48 10.17 7.27
CA LEU A 284 -31.69 8.97 7.04
C LEU A 284 -32.22 8.17 5.85
N TRP A 285 -33.55 8.13 5.68
CA TRP A 285 -34.17 7.54 4.48
C TRP A 285 -33.73 8.27 3.21
N ARG A 286 -33.77 9.60 3.19
CA ARG A 286 -33.33 10.41 2.03
C ARG A 286 -31.86 10.17 1.70
N GLN A 287 -30.99 10.18 2.71
CA GLN A 287 -29.57 9.92 2.51
C GLN A 287 -29.32 8.53 1.90
N GLN A 288 -29.99 7.50 2.42
CA GLN A 288 -29.81 6.13 1.98
C GLN A 288 -30.36 5.89 0.57
N LEU A 289 -31.52 6.48 0.24
CA LEU A 289 -32.12 6.40 -1.09
C LEU A 289 -31.28 7.15 -2.14
N ARG A 290 -30.73 8.33 -1.81
CA ARG A 290 -29.81 9.07 -2.70
C ARG A 290 -28.56 8.27 -3.04
N GLN A 291 -27.96 7.62 -2.04
CA GLN A 291 -26.79 6.76 -2.26
C GLN A 291 -27.13 5.58 -3.19
N TRP A 292 -28.31 4.98 -3.01
CA TRP A 292 -28.79 3.92 -3.89
C TRP A 292 -29.02 4.43 -5.32
N GLY A 293 -29.70 5.59 -5.49
CA GLY A 293 -29.98 6.19 -6.80
C GLY A 293 -28.71 6.51 -7.59
N GLN A 294 -27.72 7.12 -6.92
CA GLN A 294 -26.41 7.41 -7.51
C GLN A 294 -25.66 6.13 -7.93
N THR A 295 -25.74 5.07 -7.12
CA THR A 295 -25.14 3.78 -7.45
C THR A 295 -25.85 3.13 -8.63
N ARG A 296 -27.17 3.30 -8.73
CA ARG A 296 -27.99 2.78 -9.83
C ARG A 296 -27.67 3.41 -11.17
N VAL A 297 -27.57 4.74 -11.22
CA VAL A 297 -27.21 5.46 -12.45
C VAL A 297 -25.79 5.07 -12.90
N SER A 298 -24.85 4.94 -11.95
CA SER A 298 -23.45 4.63 -12.28
C SER A 298 -23.19 3.18 -12.67
N ARG A 299 -23.96 2.21 -12.16
CA ARG A 299 -23.70 0.78 -12.34
C ARG A 299 -24.77 0.01 -13.12
N GLY A 300 -25.89 0.65 -13.45
CA GLY A 300 -26.99 0.03 -14.17
C GLY A 300 -27.94 -0.78 -13.26
N PRO A 301 -28.98 -1.41 -13.83
CA PRO A 301 -30.13 -1.94 -13.09
C PRO A 301 -29.89 -3.28 -12.35
N ASP A 302 -28.76 -3.95 -12.58
CA ASP A 302 -28.44 -5.24 -11.94
C ASP A 302 -27.87 -5.05 -10.52
N GLU A 303 -28.75 -4.78 -9.56
CA GLU A 303 -28.40 -4.50 -8.15
C GLU A 303 -27.66 -5.66 -7.47
N ALA A 304 -27.90 -6.91 -7.89
CA ALA A 304 -27.27 -8.10 -7.33
C ALA A 304 -25.76 -8.17 -7.64
N SER A 305 -25.30 -7.42 -8.63
CA SER A 305 -23.89 -7.33 -9.03
C SER A 305 -23.08 -6.30 -8.24
N TRP A 306 -23.73 -5.44 -7.43
CA TRP A 306 -23.04 -4.34 -6.77
C TRP A 306 -22.25 -4.83 -5.54
N PRO A 307 -20.93 -4.58 -5.44
CA PRO A 307 -20.10 -4.96 -4.29
C PRO A 307 -20.57 -4.31 -2.97
N ASP A 308 -21.05 -3.06 -3.06
CA ASP A 308 -21.56 -2.27 -1.93
C ASP A 308 -23.02 -2.60 -1.59
N TYR A 309 -23.70 -3.46 -2.36
CA TYR A 309 -25.02 -3.99 -1.99
C TYR A 309 -24.97 -4.70 -0.63
N ARG A 310 -23.80 -5.22 -0.23
CA ARG A 310 -23.58 -5.76 1.12
C ARG A 310 -23.70 -4.73 2.24
N ARG A 311 -23.64 -3.42 1.94
CA ARG A 311 -23.90 -2.32 2.89
C ARG A 311 -25.38 -1.97 2.98
N TRP A 312 -26.21 -2.40 2.02
CA TRP A 312 -27.67 -2.28 2.13
C TRP A 312 -28.17 -3.26 3.17
N ASN A 313 -28.41 -2.75 4.39
CA ASN A 313 -28.91 -3.57 5.48
C ASN A 313 -30.41 -3.85 5.28
N ALA A 314 -30.73 -4.97 4.64
CA ALA A 314 -32.11 -5.37 4.37
C ALA A 314 -32.96 -5.56 5.65
N ALA A 315 -32.34 -5.78 6.82
CA ALA A 315 -33.05 -5.86 8.09
C ALA A 315 -33.56 -4.50 8.58
N VAL A 316 -32.87 -3.40 8.22
CA VAL A 316 -33.20 -2.03 8.61
C VAL A 316 -34.01 -1.32 7.52
N TRP A 317 -33.61 -1.44 6.25
CA TRP A 317 -34.17 -0.69 5.13
C TRP A 317 -35.20 -1.49 4.31
N GLY A 318 -35.37 -2.78 4.60
CA GLY A 318 -36.19 -3.66 3.79
C GLY A 318 -35.57 -3.99 2.43
N PRO A 319 -36.33 -4.65 1.54
CA PRO A 319 -35.84 -4.99 0.22
C PRO A 319 -35.71 -3.74 -0.66
N PRO A 320 -34.96 -3.80 -1.77
CA PRO A 320 -34.51 -2.62 -2.48
C PRO A 320 -35.64 -1.72 -3.01
N PRO A 321 -35.36 -0.43 -3.28
CA PRO A 321 -36.33 0.58 -3.70
C PRO A 321 -37.27 0.18 -4.85
N LEU A 322 -36.82 -0.60 -5.84
CA LEU A 322 -37.68 -1.07 -6.93
C LEU A 322 -38.21 -2.51 -6.78
N SER A 323 -37.96 -3.13 -5.63
CA SER A 323 -38.65 -4.37 -5.29
C SER A 323 -40.09 -4.03 -4.87
N GLY A 324 -41.08 -4.82 -5.31
CA GLY A 324 -42.49 -4.63 -4.95
C GLY A 324 -42.81 -4.77 -3.45
N ARG A 325 -41.80 -4.92 -2.58
CA ARG A 325 -41.94 -5.00 -1.12
C ARG A 325 -41.06 -3.98 -0.37
N CYS A 326 -40.58 -2.93 -1.05
CA CYS A 326 -39.72 -1.93 -0.43
C CYS A 326 -40.42 -1.27 0.77
N ARG A 327 -39.66 -1.00 1.83
CA ARG A 327 -40.15 -0.33 3.05
C ARG A 327 -39.97 1.19 3.04
N ALA A 328 -39.36 1.73 1.98
CA ALA A 328 -39.15 3.16 1.86
C ALA A 328 -40.49 3.93 1.75
N PRO A 329 -40.63 5.10 2.39
CA PRO A 329 -41.79 5.96 2.20
C PRO A 329 -41.98 6.29 0.71
N ALA A 330 -43.21 6.13 0.20
CA ALA A 330 -43.49 6.27 -1.23
C ALA A 330 -43.11 7.66 -1.78
N GLU A 331 -43.38 8.73 -1.04
CA GLU A 331 -43.06 10.10 -1.47
C GLU A 331 -41.56 10.32 -1.66
N MET A 332 -40.72 9.79 -0.75
CA MET A 332 -39.26 9.91 -0.85
C MET A 332 -38.70 9.04 -1.97
N LEU A 333 -39.32 7.87 -2.19
CA LEU A 333 -38.94 7.00 -3.28
C LEU A 333 -39.20 7.69 -4.63
N GLU A 334 -40.39 8.25 -4.82
CA GLU A 334 -40.75 8.98 -6.05
C GLU A 334 -39.85 10.22 -6.27
N GLU A 335 -39.52 10.96 -5.21
CA GLU A 335 -38.57 12.08 -5.28
C GLU A 335 -37.20 11.65 -5.82
N ILE A 336 -36.65 10.54 -5.30
CA ILE A 336 -35.33 10.05 -5.71
C ILE A 336 -35.38 9.40 -7.10
N LEU A 337 -36.45 8.71 -7.45
CA LEU A 337 -36.62 8.17 -8.81
C LEU A 337 -36.68 9.30 -9.85
N HIS A 338 -37.40 10.38 -9.53
CA HIS A 338 -37.45 11.57 -10.38
C HIS A 338 -36.09 12.29 -10.45
N GLU A 339 -35.41 12.47 -9.32
CA GLU A 339 -34.10 13.13 -9.26
C GLU A 339 -33.04 12.45 -10.14
N PHE A 340 -33.03 11.12 -10.16
CA PHE A 340 -32.05 10.34 -10.91
C PHE A 340 -32.57 9.81 -12.26
N GLY A 341 -33.79 10.19 -12.68
CA GLY A 341 -34.39 9.79 -13.97
C GLY A 341 -34.58 8.28 -14.10
N ILE A 342 -35.02 7.61 -13.04
CA ILE A 342 -35.14 6.14 -12.98
C ILE A 342 -36.60 5.74 -13.14
N ASP A 343 -36.92 5.06 -14.24
CA ASP A 343 -38.28 4.54 -14.49
C ASP A 343 -38.62 3.39 -13.54
N ARG A 344 -39.86 3.43 -13.02
CA ARG A 344 -40.41 2.34 -12.19
C ARG A 344 -40.77 1.16 -13.11
N PRO A 345 -40.30 -0.07 -12.83
CA PRO A 345 -40.75 -1.22 -13.60
C PRO A 345 -42.25 -1.43 -13.38
N GLU A 346 -43.02 -1.62 -14.46
CA GLU A 346 -44.46 -1.89 -14.38
C GLU A 346 -44.73 -3.08 -13.45
N PRO A 347 -45.77 -3.02 -12.60
CA PRO A 347 -46.12 -4.15 -11.77
C PRO A 347 -46.56 -5.32 -12.67
N ALA A 348 -45.78 -6.40 -12.69
CA ALA A 348 -46.17 -7.64 -13.32
C ALA A 348 -47.54 -8.07 -12.79
N ILE A 349 -48.54 -8.07 -13.67
CA ILE A 349 -49.91 -8.49 -13.41
C ILE A 349 -49.85 -9.87 -12.77
N ALA A 350 -50.25 -9.96 -11.51
CA ALA A 350 -50.39 -11.22 -10.80
C ALA A 350 -51.47 -12.05 -11.49
N VAL A 351 -51.07 -13.06 -12.28
CA VAL A 351 -51.96 -14.10 -12.77
C VAL A 351 -52.49 -14.85 -11.55
N ARG A 352 -53.74 -14.52 -11.17
CA ARG A 352 -54.53 -15.24 -10.18
C ARG A 352 -54.71 -16.69 -10.63
N GLY A 353 -54.64 -17.59 -9.63
CA GLY A 353 -54.69 -19.05 -9.72
C GLY A 353 -55.53 -19.66 -10.84
N ALA A 354 -54.94 -20.66 -11.50
CA ALA A 354 -55.68 -21.78 -12.06
C ALA A 354 -56.02 -22.74 -10.91
N ARG A 355 -57.32 -22.95 -10.70
CA ARG A 355 -57.88 -24.15 -10.08
C ARG A 355 -57.77 -25.33 -11.01
#